data_AF-A0A6M0K8R0-F1
#
_entry.id   AF-A0A6M0K8R0-F1
#
_cell.length_a   1.000
_cell.length_b   1.000
_cell.length_c   1.000
_cell.angle_alpha   90.00
_cell.angle_beta   90.00
_cell.angle_gamma   90.00
#
_symmetry.space_group_name_H-M   'P 1'
#
loop_
_entity.id
_entity.type
_entity.pdbx_description
1 polymer ?
#
loop_
_entity_poly.entity_id
_entity_poly.type
_entity_poly.pdbx_seq_one_letter_code
_entity_poly.pdbx_strand_id
1 'polypeptide(L)'
;MVKLGTNGVTYVSEDAFPALFQATKPKAGYIFENQIDDKDKRNVDGTDYAHSSAVVGLLDKKSQEVRDAEKQAVLQYSRDSLINVSDSDQAQNIRRQVDIFTNKTLPKLRSQRGVEHDEVTGEPPEKGFAFHHSNPKELHTDPEDAIDPSKGINVNPNNHSDIHRNNVNDEKQLEEYIKQRNSKPEGSA
;
A
#
# COMPACT_ATOMS: atom_id res chain seq x y z
N MET A 1 -2.80 22.66 3.90
CA MET A 1 -3.60 22.21 2.73
C MET A 1 -3.19 20.80 2.34
N VAL A 2 -1.92 20.58 1.98
CA VAL A 2 -1.36 19.27 1.65
C VAL A 2 -0.08 19.00 2.45
N LYS A 3 0.23 17.73 2.69
CA LYS A 3 1.45 17.25 3.35
C LYS A 3 2.08 16.18 2.47
N LEU A 4 3.37 16.33 2.17
CA LEU A 4 4.16 15.26 1.56
C LEU A 4 4.59 14.29 2.67
N GLY A 5 4.18 13.03 2.54
CA GLY A 5 4.61 11.96 3.42
C GLY A 5 6.07 11.58 3.20
N THR A 6 6.66 10.89 4.18
CA THR A 6 8.01 10.34 4.08
C THR A 6 8.14 9.23 3.03
N ASN A 7 7.01 8.67 2.60
CA ASN A 7 6.88 7.75 1.47
C ASN A 7 6.73 8.47 0.10
N GLY A 8 6.75 9.81 0.08
CA GLY A 8 6.56 10.63 -1.12
C GLY A 8 5.11 10.67 -1.62
N VAL A 9 4.17 10.14 -0.84
CA VAL A 9 2.72 10.28 -1.09
C VAL A 9 2.27 11.68 -0.67
N THR A 10 1.35 12.26 -1.42
CA THR A 10 0.69 13.51 -1.01
C THR A 10 -0.56 13.18 -0.20
N TYR A 11 -0.70 13.82 0.95
CA TYR A 11 -1.84 13.71 1.84
C TYR A 11 -2.56 15.06 1.93
N VAL A 12 -3.88 15.05 1.88
CA VAL A 12 -4.74 16.23 1.92
C VAL A 12 -5.38 16.32 3.29
N SER A 13 -5.17 17.42 4.01
CA SER A 13 -5.80 17.61 5.33
C SER A 13 -7.31 17.81 5.18
N GLU A 14 -8.10 17.28 6.12
CA GLU A 14 -9.55 17.52 6.17
C GLU A 14 -9.88 19.03 6.10
N ASP A 15 -9.10 19.87 6.78
CA ASP A 15 -9.29 21.33 6.79
C ASP A 15 -9.17 21.98 5.39
N ALA A 16 -8.60 21.28 4.40
CA ALA A 16 -8.54 21.75 3.01
C ALA A 16 -9.82 21.47 2.21
N PHE A 17 -10.66 20.52 2.65
CA PHE A 17 -11.84 20.08 1.91
C PHE A 17 -12.85 21.20 1.60
N PRO A 18 -13.11 22.19 2.49
CA PRO A 18 -14.00 23.31 2.17
C PRO A 18 -13.58 24.06 0.89
N ALA A 19 -12.28 24.30 0.73
CA ALA A 19 -11.73 25.00 -0.44
C ALA A 19 -11.77 24.10 -1.68
N LEU A 20 -11.33 22.84 -1.55
CA LEU A 20 -11.23 21.91 -2.68
C LEU A 20 -12.60 21.55 -3.29
N PHE A 21 -13.62 21.37 -2.45
CA PHE A 21 -14.96 20.95 -2.88
C PHE A 21 -15.96 22.10 -3.02
N GLN A 22 -15.50 23.35 -2.79
CA GLN A 22 -16.36 24.54 -2.74
C GLN A 22 -17.58 24.30 -1.83
N ALA A 23 -17.29 23.93 -0.59
CA ALA A 23 -18.25 23.46 0.40
C ALA A 23 -18.09 24.21 1.73
N THR A 24 -19.18 24.28 2.50
CA THR A 24 -19.09 24.76 3.89
C THR A 24 -18.35 23.73 4.76
N LYS A 25 -17.77 24.16 5.90
CA LYS A 25 -17.06 23.25 6.81
C LYS A 25 -17.86 21.99 7.18
N PRO A 26 -19.16 22.05 7.54
CA PRO A 26 -19.94 20.84 7.82
C PRO A 26 -20.10 19.91 6.60
N LYS A 27 -20.29 20.46 5.40
CA LYS A 27 -20.40 19.65 4.17
C LYS A 27 -19.06 19.04 3.79
N ALA A 28 -17.97 19.74 4.03
CA ALA A 28 -16.61 19.25 3.81
C ALA A 28 -16.28 18.09 4.76
N GLY A 29 -16.60 18.21 6.05
CA GLY A 29 -16.46 17.10 7.00
C GLY A 29 -17.31 15.90 6.60
N TYR A 30 -18.55 16.10 6.14
CA TYR A 30 -19.36 15.00 5.60
C TYR A 30 -18.69 14.31 4.40
N ILE A 31 -18.08 15.07 3.49
CA ILE A 31 -17.35 14.51 2.34
C ILE A 31 -16.16 13.69 2.81
N PHE A 32 -15.35 14.21 3.74
CA PHE A 32 -14.21 13.49 4.29
C PHE A 32 -14.66 12.18 4.95
N GLU A 33 -15.64 12.25 5.84
CA GLU A 33 -16.06 11.09 6.62
C GLU A 33 -16.75 10.01 5.78
N ASN A 34 -17.57 10.40 4.81
CA ASN A 34 -18.50 9.47 4.16
C ASN A 34 -18.19 9.20 2.69
N GLN A 35 -17.23 9.91 2.08
CA GLN A 35 -16.93 9.78 0.65
C GLN A 35 -15.44 9.51 0.38
N ILE A 36 -14.62 9.46 1.42
CA ILE A 36 -13.26 8.90 1.38
C ILE A 36 -13.29 7.61 2.18
N ASP A 37 -12.76 6.52 1.62
CA ASP A 37 -12.69 5.23 2.33
C ASP A 37 -11.71 5.33 3.51
N ASP A 38 -12.01 4.63 4.61
CA ASP A 38 -11.17 4.67 5.82
C ASP A 38 -9.73 4.19 5.57
N LYS A 39 -9.53 3.27 4.63
CA LYS A 39 -8.18 2.81 4.20
C LYS A 39 -7.32 3.93 3.62
N ASP A 40 -7.95 4.97 3.07
CA ASP A 40 -7.29 6.12 2.46
C ASP A 40 -7.14 7.28 3.46
N LYS A 41 -7.67 7.14 4.67
CA LYS A 41 -7.55 8.12 5.76
C LYS A 41 -6.40 7.78 6.68
N ARG A 42 -5.73 8.80 7.23
CA ARG A 42 -4.67 8.66 8.23
C ARG A 42 -4.73 9.83 9.22
N ASN A 43 -4.56 9.56 10.50
CA ASN A 43 -4.36 10.60 11.52
C ASN A 43 -2.88 10.76 11.81
N VAL A 44 -2.36 11.98 11.67
CA VAL A 44 -0.97 12.31 11.98
C VAL A 44 -0.94 13.50 12.92
N ASP A 45 -0.44 13.29 14.13
CA ASP A 45 -0.34 14.31 15.18
C ASP A 45 -1.69 15.00 15.47
N GLY A 46 -2.79 14.23 15.48
CA GLY A 46 -4.13 14.74 15.73
C GLY A 46 -4.77 15.48 14.55
N THR A 47 -4.12 15.50 13.38
CA THR A 47 -4.70 16.04 12.15
C THR A 47 -5.08 14.89 11.22
N ASP A 48 -6.32 14.92 10.74
CA ASP A 48 -6.83 13.94 9.78
C ASP A 48 -6.48 14.31 8.34
N TYR A 49 -6.02 13.31 7.61
CA TYR A 49 -5.60 13.41 6.23
C TYR A 49 -6.22 12.30 5.38
N ALA A 50 -6.45 12.62 4.10
CA ALA A 50 -6.81 11.66 3.06
C ALA A 50 -5.68 11.51 2.06
N HIS A 51 -5.46 10.30 1.54
CA HIS A 51 -4.56 10.05 0.43
C HIS A 51 -4.98 10.86 -0.81
N SER A 52 -4.04 11.56 -1.45
CA SER A 52 -4.38 12.50 -2.54
C SER A 52 -5.10 11.83 -3.71
N SER A 53 -4.79 10.57 -4.04
CA SER A 53 -5.46 9.82 -5.12
C SER A 53 -6.97 9.66 -4.89
N ALA A 54 -7.41 9.38 -3.65
CA ALA A 54 -8.82 9.25 -3.32
C ALA A 54 -9.53 10.61 -3.48
N VAL A 55 -8.88 11.69 -3.04
CA VAL A 55 -9.41 13.06 -3.19
C VAL A 55 -9.48 13.46 -4.67
N VAL A 56 -8.44 13.17 -5.45
CA VAL A 56 -8.38 13.42 -6.90
C VAL A 56 -9.49 12.67 -7.62
N GLY A 57 -9.69 11.38 -7.33
CA GLY A 57 -10.76 10.58 -7.94
C GLY A 57 -12.15 11.13 -7.61
N LEU A 58 -12.36 11.58 -6.37
CA LEU A 58 -13.63 12.18 -5.97
C LEU A 58 -13.88 13.55 -6.61
N LEU A 59 -12.86 14.41 -6.69
CA LEU A 59 -12.92 15.70 -7.38
C LEU A 59 -13.23 15.50 -8.87
N ASP A 60 -12.56 14.55 -9.51
CA ASP A 60 -12.79 14.21 -10.91
C ASP A 60 -14.25 13.79 -11.14
N LYS A 61 -14.73 12.81 -10.38
CA LYS A 61 -16.13 12.34 -10.44
C LYS A 61 -17.12 13.50 -10.27
N LYS A 62 -16.97 14.30 -9.22
CA LYS A 62 -17.88 15.44 -8.96
C LYS A 62 -17.83 16.50 -10.06
N SER A 63 -16.67 16.73 -10.67
CA SER A 63 -16.53 17.69 -11.76
C SER A 63 -17.31 17.27 -13.02
N GLN A 64 -17.51 15.97 -13.24
CA GLN A 64 -18.32 15.43 -14.35
C GLN A 64 -19.82 15.44 -14.02
N GLU A 65 -20.18 15.31 -12.74
CA GLU A 65 -21.56 15.24 -12.26
C GLU A 65 -22.20 16.62 -12.06
N VAL A 66 -21.41 17.64 -11.71
CA VAL A 66 -21.92 19.00 -11.49
C VAL A 66 -22.39 19.65 -12.81
N ARG A 67 -23.38 20.54 -12.72
CA ARG A 67 -23.95 21.26 -13.86
C ARG A 67 -23.59 22.75 -13.87
N ASP A 68 -23.15 23.26 -12.73
CA ASP A 68 -22.63 24.61 -12.59
C ASP A 68 -21.20 24.68 -13.13
N ALA A 69 -20.95 25.58 -14.09
CA ALA A 69 -19.69 25.67 -14.80
C ALA A 69 -18.55 26.23 -13.93
N GLU A 70 -18.85 27.18 -13.04
CA GLU A 70 -17.83 27.75 -12.13
C GLU A 70 -17.38 26.70 -11.12
N LYS A 71 -18.34 25.98 -10.54
CA LYS A 71 -18.05 24.88 -9.62
C LYS A 71 -17.30 23.74 -10.32
N GLN A 72 -17.66 23.41 -11.56
CA GLN A 72 -16.92 22.45 -12.37
C GLN A 72 -15.46 22.86 -12.51
N ALA A 73 -15.20 24.11 -12.89
CA ALA A 73 -13.85 24.63 -13.08
C ALA A 73 -13.02 24.59 -11.78
N VAL A 74 -13.63 24.93 -10.63
CA VAL A 74 -12.95 24.86 -9.32
C VAL A 74 -12.59 23.42 -8.94
N LEU A 75 -13.47 22.46 -9.19
CA LEU A 75 -13.22 21.04 -8.91
C LEU A 75 -12.08 20.50 -9.79
N GLN A 76 -12.09 20.83 -11.09
CA GLN A 76 -11.02 20.46 -12.03
C GLN A 76 -9.69 21.10 -11.64
N TYR A 77 -9.68 22.39 -11.31
CA TYR A 77 -8.49 23.09 -10.85
C TYR A 77 -7.91 22.46 -9.57
N SER A 78 -8.77 22.10 -8.61
CA SER A 78 -8.38 21.43 -7.37
C SER A 78 -7.77 20.05 -7.65
N ARG A 79 -8.39 19.27 -8.55
CA ARG A 79 -7.90 17.96 -9.00
C ARG A 79 -6.49 18.09 -9.60
N ASP A 80 -6.34 18.99 -10.57
CA ASP A 80 -5.10 19.16 -11.32
C ASP A 80 -3.98 19.71 -10.41
N SER A 81 -4.33 20.58 -9.45
CA SER A 81 -3.39 21.08 -8.46
C SER A 81 -2.84 19.96 -7.58
N LEU A 82 -3.69 19.02 -7.13
CA LEU A 82 -3.25 17.88 -6.32
C LEU A 82 -2.37 16.91 -7.13
N ILE A 83 -2.67 16.71 -8.41
CA ILE A 83 -1.83 15.93 -9.33
C ILE A 83 -0.46 16.61 -9.45
N ASN A 84 -0.41 17.91 -9.73
CA ASN A 84 0.84 18.66 -9.88
C ASN A 84 1.71 18.61 -8.60
N VAL A 85 1.10 18.69 -7.41
CA VAL A 85 1.84 18.51 -6.16
C VAL A 85 2.38 17.08 -6.04
N SER A 86 1.56 16.09 -6.36
CA SER A 86 1.93 14.67 -6.29
C SER A 86 3.04 14.31 -7.29
N ASP A 87 3.13 15.03 -8.40
CA ASP A 87 4.14 14.84 -9.44
C ASP A 87 5.35 15.76 -9.31
N SER A 88 5.37 16.62 -8.28
CA SER A 88 6.48 17.52 -8.03
C SER A 88 7.82 16.79 -7.88
N ASP A 89 8.91 17.45 -8.29
CA ASP A 89 10.28 16.91 -8.15
C ASP A 89 10.60 16.48 -6.73
N GLN A 90 10.07 17.21 -5.73
CA GLN A 90 10.22 16.86 -4.33
C GLN A 90 9.55 15.52 -4.01
N ALA A 91 8.31 15.31 -4.45
CA ALA A 91 7.60 14.04 -4.23
C ALA A 91 8.34 12.87 -4.91
N GLN A 92 8.77 13.07 -6.16
CA GLN A 92 9.52 12.07 -6.91
C GLN A 92 10.87 11.75 -6.25
N ASN A 93 11.57 12.75 -5.72
CA ASN A 93 12.83 12.53 -5.02
C ASN A 93 12.66 11.72 -3.72
N ILE A 94 11.60 11.99 -2.95
CA ILE A 94 11.31 11.18 -1.76
C ILE A 94 11.00 9.73 -2.16
N ARG A 95 10.17 9.49 -3.18
CA ARG A 95 9.89 8.12 -3.66
C ARG A 95 11.16 7.37 -4.03
N ARG A 96 12.08 8.01 -4.77
CA ARG A 96 13.39 7.42 -5.10
C ARG A 96 14.23 7.11 -3.86
N GLN A 97 14.21 7.96 -2.84
CA GLN A 97 14.91 7.69 -1.58
C GLN A 97 14.30 6.51 -0.83
N VAL A 98 12.97 6.40 -0.85
CA VAL A 98 12.24 5.26 -0.28
C VAL A 98 12.60 3.98 -1.02
N ASP A 99 12.70 3.98 -2.34
CA ASP A 99 13.16 2.80 -3.10
C ASP A 99 14.57 2.35 -2.66
N ILE A 100 15.48 3.31 -2.43
CA ILE A 100 16.83 3.00 -1.92
C ILE A 100 16.74 2.38 -0.52
N PHE A 101 15.87 2.92 0.34
CA PHE A 101 15.67 2.38 1.68
C PHE A 101 15.07 0.96 1.63
N THR A 102 14.02 0.75 0.85
CA THR A 102 13.37 -0.54 0.63
C THR A 102 14.39 -1.58 0.16
N ASN A 103 15.19 -1.27 -0.86
CA ASN A 103 16.22 -2.18 -1.36
C ASN A 103 17.29 -2.55 -0.31
N LYS A 104 17.58 -1.67 0.65
CA LYS A 104 18.48 -1.96 1.78
C LYS A 104 17.83 -2.77 2.89
N THR A 105 16.50 -2.71 3.00
CA THR A 105 15.72 -3.37 4.05
C THR A 105 15.23 -4.75 3.62
N LEU A 106 14.89 -4.96 2.34
CA LEU A 106 14.44 -6.25 1.79
C LEU A 106 15.32 -7.45 2.21
N PRO A 107 16.66 -7.39 2.15
CA PRO A 107 17.50 -8.52 2.58
C PRO A 107 17.44 -8.82 4.09
N LYS A 108 16.91 -7.90 4.89
CA LYS A 108 16.78 -8.01 6.35
C LYS A 108 15.44 -8.60 6.78
N LEU A 109 14.44 -8.67 5.89
CA LEU A 109 13.09 -9.13 6.24
C LEU A 109 13.08 -10.51 6.88
N ARG A 110 13.92 -11.42 6.36
CA ARG A 110 14.08 -12.76 6.94
C ARG A 110 14.43 -12.70 8.43
N SER A 111 15.42 -11.88 8.77
CA SER A 111 15.88 -11.71 10.15
C SER A 111 14.89 -10.91 10.99
N GLN A 112 14.19 -9.93 10.40
CA GLN A 112 13.16 -9.13 11.09
C GLN A 112 11.91 -9.94 11.41
N ARG A 113 11.54 -10.91 10.55
CA ARG A 113 10.47 -11.87 10.83
C ARG A 113 10.78 -12.74 12.05
N GLY A 114 12.06 -13.00 12.33
CA GLY A 114 12.51 -13.63 13.57
C GLY A 114 12.18 -15.13 13.68
N VAL A 115 11.78 -15.77 12.58
CA VAL A 115 11.46 -17.20 12.54
C VAL A 115 12.67 -18.01 12.05
N GLU A 116 13.09 -19.01 12.84
CA GLU A 116 14.24 -19.89 12.59
C GLU A 116 13.82 -21.32 12.17
N HIS A 117 12.77 -21.45 11.37
CA HIS A 117 12.35 -22.69 10.73
C HIS A 117 11.59 -22.37 9.44
N ASP A 118 11.48 -23.33 8.53
CA ASP A 118 10.63 -23.24 7.36
C ASP A 118 9.16 -23.15 7.79
N GLU A 119 8.47 -22.08 7.44
CA GLU A 119 7.09 -21.86 7.89
C GLU A 119 6.03 -22.62 7.08
N VAL A 120 6.45 -23.33 6.03
CA VAL A 120 5.60 -24.27 5.30
C VAL A 120 5.69 -25.65 5.94
N THR A 121 6.90 -26.16 6.24
CA THR A 121 7.12 -27.55 6.71
C THR A 121 7.45 -27.70 8.20
N GLY A 122 7.92 -26.64 8.85
CA GLY A 122 8.45 -26.66 10.23
C GLY A 122 9.91 -27.16 10.34
N GLU A 123 10.56 -27.47 9.22
CA GLU A 123 11.92 -28.01 9.21
C GLU A 123 12.98 -26.94 9.55
N PRO A 124 14.18 -27.35 9.99
CA PRO A 124 15.28 -26.42 10.22
C PRO A 124 15.68 -25.62 8.96
N PRO A 125 16.24 -24.40 9.11
CA PRO A 125 16.72 -23.60 7.99
C PRO A 125 17.85 -24.27 7.21
N GLU A 126 17.72 -24.31 5.90
CA GLU A 126 18.74 -24.82 4.98
C GLU A 126 19.57 -23.69 4.35
N LYS A 127 20.67 -24.05 3.66
CA LYS A 127 21.45 -23.09 2.88
C LYS A 127 20.58 -22.47 1.79
N GLY A 128 20.34 -21.17 1.90
CA GLY A 128 19.47 -20.41 0.97
C GLY A 128 18.09 -20.09 1.55
N PHE A 129 17.86 -20.36 2.84
CA PHE A 129 16.69 -19.90 3.59
C PHE A 129 16.46 -18.40 3.45
N ALA A 130 15.25 -18.02 3.00
CA ALA A 130 14.92 -16.69 2.56
C ALA A 130 13.49 -16.29 2.89
N PHE A 131 13.23 -14.99 2.90
CA PHE A 131 11.88 -14.43 3.00
C PHE A 131 11.18 -14.48 1.64
N HIS A 132 9.90 -14.83 1.66
CA HIS A 132 8.99 -14.88 0.53
C HIS A 132 7.76 -14.01 0.83
N HIS A 133 7.49 -12.98 0.03
CA HIS A 133 6.27 -12.17 0.14
C HIS A 133 5.03 -13.00 -0.26
N SER A 134 3.97 -12.97 0.56
CA SER A 134 2.74 -13.74 0.30
C SER A 134 2.00 -13.30 -0.96
N ASN A 135 2.05 -12.00 -1.26
CA ASN A 135 1.59 -11.43 -2.52
C ASN A 135 2.82 -11.04 -3.37
N PRO A 136 2.77 -11.11 -4.71
CA PRO A 136 3.87 -10.71 -5.58
C PRO A 136 4.39 -9.32 -5.25
N LYS A 137 5.70 -9.22 -5.02
CA LYS A 137 6.38 -7.96 -4.66
C LYS A 137 6.03 -6.81 -5.61
N GLU A 138 5.78 -7.10 -6.89
CA GLU A 138 5.45 -6.13 -7.94
C GLU A 138 4.08 -5.46 -7.72
N LEU A 139 3.20 -6.08 -6.94
CA LEU A 139 1.88 -5.56 -6.59
C LEU A 139 1.89 -4.75 -5.29
N HIS A 140 2.97 -4.81 -4.50
CA HIS A 140 3.16 -3.96 -3.32
C HIS A 140 3.59 -2.58 -3.77
N THR A 141 2.60 -1.76 -4.10
CA THR A 141 2.81 -0.37 -4.50
C THR A 141 3.00 0.57 -3.31
N ASP A 142 2.58 0.15 -2.10
CA ASP A 142 2.95 0.82 -0.85
C ASP A 142 4.34 0.33 -0.39
N PRO A 143 5.35 1.21 -0.31
CA PRO A 143 6.67 0.84 0.14
C PRO A 143 6.72 0.36 1.59
N GLU A 144 5.73 0.71 2.43
CA GLU A 144 5.63 0.19 3.81
C GLU A 144 5.26 -1.30 3.81
N ASP A 145 4.28 -1.71 3.00
CA ASP A 145 3.89 -3.12 2.83
C ASP A 145 5.04 -3.96 2.27
N ALA A 146 5.81 -3.40 1.33
CA ALA A 146 6.94 -4.10 0.70
C ALA A 146 8.04 -4.49 1.70
N ILE A 147 8.15 -3.79 2.84
CA ILE A 147 9.15 -4.05 3.88
C ILE A 147 8.55 -4.55 5.21
N ASP A 148 7.26 -4.87 5.23
CA ASP A 148 6.63 -5.41 6.42
C ASP A 148 6.91 -6.93 6.53
N PRO A 149 7.62 -7.39 7.57
CA PRO A 149 7.89 -8.82 7.77
C PRO A 149 6.63 -9.65 8.02
N SER A 150 5.47 -9.03 8.29
CA SER A 150 4.18 -9.70 8.40
C SER A 150 3.57 -10.09 7.04
N LYS A 151 4.01 -9.45 5.94
CA LYS A 151 3.48 -9.63 4.57
C LYS A 151 4.11 -10.80 3.80
N GLY A 152 4.70 -11.75 4.51
CA GLY A 152 5.40 -12.89 3.92
C GLY A 152 5.74 -13.96 4.94
N ILE A 153 6.53 -14.94 4.51
CA ILE A 153 7.00 -16.07 5.33
C ILE A 153 8.47 -16.38 5.03
N ASN A 154 9.17 -16.99 5.98
CA ASN A 154 10.50 -17.53 5.77
C ASN A 154 10.41 -18.99 5.32
N VAL A 155 11.11 -19.32 4.23
CA VAL A 155 11.05 -20.64 3.58
C VAL A 155 12.41 -21.11 3.08
N ASN A 156 12.60 -22.42 3.07
CA ASN A 156 13.74 -23.11 2.48
C ASN A 156 13.68 -23.02 0.95
N PRO A 157 14.83 -23.17 0.25
CA PRO A 157 14.92 -22.95 -1.20
C PRO A 157 13.97 -23.79 -2.05
N ASN A 158 13.73 -25.04 -1.65
CA ASN A 158 12.82 -25.94 -2.36
C ASN A 158 11.38 -25.43 -2.27
N ASN A 159 10.94 -25.07 -1.07
CA ASN A 159 9.59 -24.53 -0.83
C ASN A 159 9.41 -23.19 -1.54
N HIS A 160 10.41 -22.31 -1.48
CA HIS A 160 10.40 -21.05 -2.22
C HIS A 160 10.22 -21.28 -3.72
N SER A 161 10.99 -22.20 -4.30
CA SER A 161 10.92 -22.53 -5.74
C SER A 161 9.58 -23.16 -6.12
N ASP A 162 9.03 -24.01 -5.26
CA ASP A 162 7.76 -24.67 -5.50
C ASP A 162 6.58 -23.70 -5.41
N ILE A 163 6.58 -22.74 -4.48
CA ILE A 163 5.57 -21.69 -4.38
C ILE A 163 5.47 -20.92 -5.70
N HIS A 164 6.61 -20.47 -6.24
CA HIS A 164 6.67 -19.81 -7.56
C HIS A 164 6.22 -20.74 -8.69
N ARG A 165 6.65 -22.00 -8.70
CA ARG A 165 6.26 -22.98 -9.74
C ARG A 165 4.75 -23.25 -9.77
N ASN A 166 4.09 -23.21 -8.61
CA ASN A 166 2.66 -23.45 -8.48
C ASN A 166 1.81 -22.17 -8.67
N ASN A 167 2.42 -21.02 -9.00
CA ASN A 167 1.73 -19.74 -9.16
C ASN A 167 0.89 -19.35 -7.94
N VAL A 168 1.42 -19.59 -6.74
CA VAL A 168 0.83 -19.11 -5.49
C VAL A 168 1.16 -17.63 -5.36
N ASN A 169 0.15 -16.77 -5.54
CA ASN A 169 0.29 -15.32 -5.72
C ASN A 169 -0.58 -14.51 -4.74
N ASP A 170 -1.22 -15.16 -3.79
CA ASP A 170 -1.91 -14.44 -2.72
C ASP A 170 -1.88 -15.21 -1.38
N GLU A 171 -2.18 -14.49 -0.30
CA GLU A 171 -2.21 -15.03 1.06
C GLU A 171 -3.11 -16.28 1.19
N LYS A 172 -4.27 -16.28 0.53
CA LYS A 172 -5.21 -17.40 0.60
C LYS A 172 -4.66 -18.64 -0.12
N GLN A 173 -4.08 -18.45 -1.30
CA GLN A 173 -3.41 -19.52 -2.04
C GLN A 173 -2.22 -20.08 -1.25
N LEU A 174 -1.48 -19.21 -0.56
CA LEU A 174 -0.37 -19.63 0.29
C LEU A 174 -0.83 -20.47 1.48
N GLU A 175 -1.91 -20.05 2.15
CA GLU A 175 -2.53 -20.86 3.19
C GLU A 175 -3.01 -22.23 2.69
N GLU A 176 -3.67 -22.27 1.52
CA GLU A 176 -4.12 -23.51 0.91
C GLU A 176 -2.94 -24.41 0.54
N TYR A 177 -1.87 -23.83 0.01
CA TYR A 177 -0.63 -24.54 -0.30
C TYR A 177 0.02 -25.17 0.94
N ILE A 178 0.15 -24.40 2.03
CA ILE A 178 0.71 -24.89 3.31
C ILE A 178 -0.15 -26.04 3.85
N LYS A 179 -1.48 -25.87 3.85
CA LYS A 179 -2.42 -26.94 4.26
C LYS A 179 -2.24 -28.20 3.43
N GLN A 180 -2.15 -28.09 2.11
CA GLN A 180 -1.95 -29.24 1.23
C GLN A 180 -0.61 -29.94 1.48
N ARG A 181 0.47 -29.19 1.72
CA ARG A 181 1.79 -29.77 1.99
C ARG A 181 1.81 -30.52 3.32
N ASN A 182 1.22 -29.93 4.36
CA ASN A 182 1.12 -30.55 5.68
C ASN A 182 0.12 -31.72 5.74
N SER A 183 -0.79 -31.82 4.77
CA SER A 183 -1.75 -32.93 4.65
C SER A 183 -1.22 -34.11 3.82
N LYS A 184 -0.09 -33.96 3.10
CA LYS A 184 0.56 -35.08 2.41
C LYS A 184 1.45 -35.82 3.42
N PRO A 185 1.17 -37.09 3.74
CA PRO A 185 2.09 -37.88 4.55
C PRO A 185 3.43 -38.03 3.82
N GLU A 186 4.54 -37.93 4.54
CA GLU A 186 5.85 -38.32 4.03
C GLU A 186 5.80 -39.78 3.57
N GLY A 187 5.79 -40.02 2.25
CA GLY A 187 5.84 -41.35 1.67
C GLY A 187 4.73 -41.66 0.68
N SER A 188 4.77 -41.02 -0.49
CA SER A 188 4.30 -41.64 -1.73
C SER A 188 5.43 -41.54 -2.73
N ALA A 189 6.06 -42.68 -3.00
CA ALA A 189 7.24 -42.85 -3.86
C ALA A 189 7.06 -42.31 -5.28
#